data_AF-A0A948GJT7-F1
#
_entry.id   AF-A0A948GJT7-F1
#
_cell.length_a   1.000
_cell.length_b   1.000
_cell.length_c   1.000
_cell.angle_alpha   90.00
_cell.angle_beta   90.00
_cell.angle_gamma   90.00
#
_symmetry.space_group_name_H-M   'P 1'
#
loop_
_entity.id
_entity.type
_entity.pdbx_description
1 polymer ?
#
loop_
_entity_poly.entity_id
_entity_poly.type
_entity_poly.pdbx_seq_one_letter_code
_entity_poly.pdbx_strand_id
1 'polypeptide(L)'
;MTGTVRIAYLHHSTGGNIWGGGVPAFFTDYNNVHGTQYEITAITYPDTGGGYPWANYPYDYWNLWVNHTGASQDRGELNLDQIAASYDVIVFKHCYPVSAINADDGNPDIASSYQTSANYQLQYAALKARMKNDFPTRKFILWTGAALNAGSTNLANAQRAETFFNWVRNTWDEDGDNIFIWDFYALETAGAAPYMNDAYASAVNDPHPNATFSATVAPYIAQRIVDVIEGRGDTGSITGN
;
A
#
# COMPACT_ATOMS: atom_id res chain seq x y z
N MET A 1 -17.01 -19.01 -3.02
CA MET A 1 -16.47 -19.22 -1.66
C MET A 1 -17.61 -19.01 -0.69
N THR A 2 -17.94 -19.99 0.14
CA THR A 2 -19.03 -19.89 1.12
C THR A 2 -18.42 -19.62 2.48
N GLY A 3 -18.18 -18.35 2.80
CA GLY A 3 -17.59 -17.94 4.07
C GLY A 3 -17.29 -16.45 4.08
N THR A 4 -17.36 -15.85 5.26
CA THR A 4 -16.94 -14.47 5.51
C THR A 4 -15.46 -14.31 5.16
N VAL A 5 -15.12 -13.26 4.43
CA VAL A 5 -13.72 -12.87 4.15
C VAL A 5 -13.45 -11.56 4.87
N ARG A 6 -12.52 -11.57 5.82
CA ARG A 6 -12.16 -10.39 6.61
C ARG A 6 -10.98 -9.68 5.95
N ILE A 7 -11.15 -8.39 5.69
CA ILE A 7 -10.17 -7.56 4.97
C ILE A 7 -9.68 -6.47 5.91
N ALA A 8 -8.38 -6.46 6.21
CA ALA A 8 -7.72 -5.33 6.84
C ALA A 8 -7.34 -4.32 5.75
N TYR A 9 -7.80 -3.09 5.90
CA TYR A 9 -7.38 -1.98 5.07
C TYR A 9 -6.52 -1.05 5.92
N LEU A 10 -5.20 -1.25 5.84
CA LEU A 10 -4.21 -0.53 6.63
C LEU A 10 -3.92 0.81 5.96
N HIS A 11 -4.29 1.90 6.62
CA HIS A 11 -4.15 3.22 6.02
C HIS A 11 -3.89 4.33 7.04
N HIS A 12 -3.60 5.51 6.49
CA HIS A 12 -3.82 6.83 7.09
C HIS A 12 -3.57 7.86 5.98
N SER A 13 -3.82 9.14 6.24
CA SER A 13 -3.57 10.24 5.29
C SER A 13 -4.22 9.93 3.92
N THR A 14 -3.46 9.78 2.84
CA THR A 14 -3.90 9.43 1.47
C THR A 14 -4.94 8.31 1.46
N GLY A 15 -4.68 7.20 2.15
CA GLY A 15 -5.60 6.06 2.16
C GLY A 15 -6.91 6.36 2.90
N GLY A 16 -6.93 7.34 3.81
CA GLY A 16 -8.16 7.82 4.44
C GLY A 16 -9.05 8.58 3.46
N ASN A 17 -8.47 9.37 2.57
CA ASN A 17 -9.21 10.06 1.51
C ASN A 17 -9.82 9.04 0.53
N ILE A 18 -9.04 8.04 0.10
CA ILE A 18 -9.54 6.98 -0.80
C ILE A 18 -10.64 6.15 -0.11
N TRP A 19 -10.45 5.78 1.16
CA TRP A 19 -11.48 5.10 1.95
C TRP A 19 -12.79 5.89 1.98
N GLY A 20 -12.70 7.19 2.31
CA GLY A 20 -13.83 8.12 2.32
C GLY A 20 -14.43 8.40 0.93
N GLY A 21 -13.71 8.08 -0.14
CA GLY A 21 -14.18 8.16 -1.52
C GLY A 21 -15.25 7.15 -1.90
N GLY A 22 -15.53 6.14 -1.06
CA GLY A 22 -16.65 5.21 -1.26
C GLY A 22 -16.32 3.73 -1.11
N VAL A 23 -15.14 3.37 -0.58
CA VAL A 23 -14.76 1.96 -0.40
C VAL A 23 -15.79 1.17 0.44
N PRO A 24 -16.30 1.67 1.59
CA PRO A 24 -17.31 0.93 2.37
C PRO A 24 -18.64 0.74 1.63
N ALA A 25 -19.07 1.75 0.88
CA ALA A 25 -20.30 1.70 0.10
C ALA A 25 -20.20 0.64 -1.01
N PHE A 26 -19.07 0.59 -1.72
CA PHE A 26 -18.80 -0.43 -2.73
C PHE A 26 -18.97 -1.84 -2.16
N PHE A 27 -18.35 -2.16 -1.01
CA PHE A 27 -18.46 -3.51 -0.43
C PHE A 27 -19.86 -3.83 0.06
N THR A 28 -20.59 -2.83 0.57
CA THR A 28 -22.01 -3.00 0.94
C THR A 28 -22.83 -3.40 -0.28
N ASP A 29 -22.68 -2.66 -1.39
CA ASP A 29 -23.42 -2.91 -2.62
C ASP A 29 -23.01 -4.25 -3.27
N TYR A 30 -21.71 -4.54 -3.33
CA TYR A 30 -21.19 -5.79 -3.88
C TYR A 30 -21.74 -7.00 -3.10
N ASN A 31 -21.69 -6.96 -1.77
CA ASN A 31 -22.25 -8.02 -0.93
C ASN A 31 -23.75 -8.22 -1.16
N ASN A 32 -24.52 -7.13 -1.26
CA ASN A 32 -25.96 -7.19 -1.52
C ASN A 32 -26.29 -7.80 -2.89
N VAL A 33 -25.54 -7.43 -3.93
CA VAL A 33 -25.78 -7.88 -5.31
C VAL A 33 -25.31 -9.33 -5.52
N HIS A 34 -24.17 -9.70 -4.94
CA HIS A 34 -23.51 -10.99 -5.21
C HIS A 34 -23.74 -12.04 -4.14
N GLY A 35 -24.40 -11.70 -3.03
CA GLY A 35 -24.62 -12.61 -1.90
C GLY A 35 -23.32 -13.01 -1.19
N THR A 36 -22.30 -12.15 -1.24
CA THR A 36 -21.00 -12.35 -0.59
C THR A 36 -20.98 -11.76 0.83
N GLN A 37 -19.94 -12.09 1.59
CA GLN A 37 -19.70 -11.55 2.94
C GLN A 37 -18.26 -11.07 3.06
N TYR A 38 -17.92 -10.05 2.28
CA TYR A 38 -16.61 -9.41 2.33
C TYR A 38 -16.68 -8.27 3.36
N GLU A 39 -16.03 -8.47 4.51
CA GLU A 39 -16.04 -7.54 5.64
C GLU A 39 -14.74 -6.76 5.67
N ILE A 40 -14.79 -5.51 5.20
CA ILE A 40 -13.63 -4.62 5.17
C ILE A 40 -13.58 -3.70 6.39
N THR A 41 -12.42 -3.64 7.04
CA THR A 41 -12.17 -2.82 8.22
C THR A 41 -11.00 -1.88 7.95
N ALA A 42 -11.25 -0.57 8.09
CA ALA A 42 -10.21 0.44 8.11
C ALA A 42 -9.42 0.38 9.42
N ILE A 43 -8.09 0.30 9.34
CA ILE A 43 -7.18 0.32 10.48
C ILE A 43 -6.17 1.44 10.24
N THR A 44 -6.07 2.37 11.18
CA THR A 44 -4.98 3.37 11.16
C THR A 44 -3.67 2.65 11.43
N TYR A 45 -2.72 2.68 10.48
CA TYR A 45 -1.49 1.90 10.60
C TYR A 45 -0.29 2.48 9.83
N PRO A 46 0.89 2.58 10.45
CA PRO A 46 1.12 2.50 11.90
C PRO A 46 0.31 3.57 12.64
N ASP A 47 -0.20 3.27 13.82
CA ASP A 47 -0.88 4.24 14.68
C ASP A 47 0.15 5.14 15.39
N THR A 48 -0.22 6.37 15.72
CA THR A 48 0.62 7.28 16.54
C THR A 48 0.25 7.25 18.01
N GLY A 49 -0.85 6.61 18.40
CA GLY A 49 -1.32 6.55 19.79
C GLY A 49 -0.27 6.03 20.78
N GLY A 50 0.62 5.12 20.34
CA GLY A 50 1.74 4.58 21.11
C GLY A 50 3.07 5.34 20.98
N GLY A 51 3.11 6.43 20.19
CA GLY A 51 4.32 7.21 19.93
C GLY A 51 5.17 6.73 18.74
N TYR A 52 4.62 5.89 17.85
CA TYR A 52 5.25 5.56 16.57
C TYR A 52 5.25 6.81 15.65
N PRO A 53 6.27 7.03 14.79
CA PRO A 53 6.36 8.24 13.99
C PRO A 53 5.38 8.15 12.82
N TRP A 54 4.77 9.27 12.45
CA TRP A 54 3.82 9.36 11.34
C TRP A 54 4.52 9.37 9.96
N ALA A 55 5.49 8.49 9.75
CA ALA A 55 6.28 8.44 8.53
C ALA A 55 5.67 7.48 7.50
N ASN A 56 5.45 6.22 7.90
CA ASN A 56 4.82 5.16 7.09
C ASN A 56 5.48 5.01 5.72
N TYR A 57 6.65 4.39 5.73
CA TYR A 57 7.39 4.02 4.54
C TYR A 57 8.03 2.62 4.74
N PRO A 58 8.77 2.08 3.77
CA PRO A 58 9.16 0.67 3.77
C PRO A 58 9.94 0.22 5.01
N TYR A 59 10.77 1.10 5.58
CA TYR A 59 11.46 0.86 6.85
C TYR A 59 10.49 0.54 7.99
N ASP A 60 9.37 1.26 8.10
CA ASP A 60 8.41 1.08 9.18
C ASP A 60 7.76 -0.30 9.12
N TYR A 61 7.36 -0.73 7.92
CA TYR A 61 6.76 -2.05 7.74
C TYR A 61 7.77 -3.16 7.95
N TRP A 62 9.00 -3.00 7.46
CA TRP A 62 10.08 -3.92 7.78
C TRP A 62 10.28 -4.03 9.30
N ASN A 63 10.36 -2.89 9.99
CA ASN A 63 10.57 -2.86 11.43
C ASN A 63 9.39 -3.51 12.19
N LEU A 64 8.16 -3.24 11.79
CA LEU A 64 6.96 -3.73 12.49
C LEU A 64 6.58 -5.17 12.14
N TRP A 65 6.92 -5.65 10.94
CA TRP A 65 6.45 -6.96 10.44
C TRP A 65 7.55 -8.01 10.34
N VAL A 66 8.80 -7.58 10.24
CA VAL A 66 9.98 -8.47 10.09
C VAL A 66 10.87 -8.39 11.34
N ASN A 67 11.24 -7.19 11.79
CA ASN A 67 12.12 -7.02 12.95
C ASN A 67 11.39 -7.31 14.27
N HIS A 68 10.10 -6.97 14.37
CA HIS A 68 9.25 -7.28 15.52
C HIS A 68 8.20 -8.33 15.16
N THR A 69 8.24 -9.48 15.84
CA THR A 69 7.36 -10.63 15.58
C THR A 69 6.95 -11.32 16.89
N GLY A 70 5.94 -12.18 16.83
CA GLY A 70 5.40 -12.91 17.97
C GLY A 70 4.85 -11.96 19.03
N ALA A 71 5.38 -12.06 20.25
CA ALA A 71 5.00 -11.17 21.35
C ALA A 71 5.73 -9.81 21.31
N SER A 72 6.70 -9.62 20.41
CA SER A 72 7.45 -8.38 20.29
C SER A 72 6.66 -7.35 19.48
N GLN A 73 6.49 -6.16 20.05
CA GLN A 73 5.86 -5.00 19.43
C GLN A 73 6.77 -3.79 19.59
N ASP A 74 6.84 -2.94 18.57
CA ASP A 74 7.45 -1.61 18.69
C ASP A 74 6.36 -0.60 19.06
N ARG A 75 6.52 0.06 20.22
CA ARG A 75 5.61 1.12 20.68
C ARG A 75 4.12 0.75 20.69
N GLY A 76 3.81 -0.53 20.86
CA GLY A 76 2.45 -1.06 20.95
C GLY A 76 1.74 -1.27 19.61
N GLU A 77 2.43 -1.05 18.49
CA GLU A 77 1.89 -1.33 17.16
C GLU A 77 1.64 -2.83 16.96
N LEU A 78 0.58 -3.14 16.23
CA LEU A 78 0.32 -4.52 15.81
C LEU A 78 1.42 -4.99 14.88
N ASN A 79 2.00 -6.16 15.15
CA ASN A 79 2.87 -6.82 14.18
C ASN A 79 2.04 -7.65 13.18
N LEU A 80 2.71 -8.19 12.16
CA LEU A 80 2.02 -8.95 11.13
C LEU A 80 1.38 -10.25 11.66
N ASP A 81 1.93 -10.90 12.70
CA ASP A 81 1.34 -12.10 13.28
C ASP A 81 -0.07 -11.82 13.83
N GLN A 82 -0.24 -10.68 14.52
CA GLN A 82 -1.51 -10.26 15.10
C GLN A 82 -2.53 -9.86 14.04
N ILE A 83 -2.09 -9.15 13.01
CA ILE A 83 -2.96 -8.75 11.88
C ILE A 83 -3.40 -9.99 11.11
N ALA A 84 -2.46 -10.87 10.72
CA ALA A 84 -2.74 -12.08 9.96
C ALA A 84 -3.54 -13.13 10.75
N ALA A 85 -3.55 -13.10 12.08
CA ALA A 85 -4.46 -13.93 12.87
C ALA A 85 -5.94 -13.53 12.67
N SER A 86 -6.20 -12.26 12.38
CA SER A 86 -7.54 -11.67 12.38
C SER A 86 -8.12 -11.44 10.98
N TYR A 87 -7.29 -11.38 9.93
CA TYR A 87 -7.70 -11.00 8.58
C TYR A 87 -7.22 -11.98 7.53
N ASP A 88 -8.04 -12.21 6.51
CA ASP A 88 -7.78 -13.15 5.41
C ASP A 88 -7.12 -12.41 4.23
N VAL A 89 -7.43 -11.12 4.06
CA VAL A 89 -6.80 -10.21 3.11
C VAL A 89 -6.25 -8.99 3.85
N ILE A 90 -5.02 -8.59 3.55
CA ILE A 90 -4.34 -7.45 4.17
C ILE A 90 -3.91 -6.48 3.07
N VAL A 91 -4.58 -5.33 3.02
CA VAL A 91 -4.27 -4.24 2.11
C VAL A 91 -3.37 -3.25 2.86
N PHE A 92 -2.23 -2.91 2.30
CA PHE A 92 -1.28 -1.98 2.93
C PHE A 92 -0.63 -1.06 1.91
N LYS A 93 -0.12 0.07 2.41
CA LYS A 93 0.43 1.15 1.59
C LYS A 93 1.52 1.88 2.34
N HIS A 94 2.27 2.70 1.61
CA HIS A 94 3.17 3.70 2.18
C HIS A 94 2.66 5.13 1.96
N CYS A 95 2.97 6.04 2.88
CA CYS A 95 2.72 7.48 2.75
C CYS A 95 3.82 8.19 1.97
N TYR A 96 3.65 9.50 1.76
CA TYR A 96 4.53 10.36 0.96
C TYR A 96 6.04 10.21 1.16
N PRO A 97 6.59 9.93 2.37
CA PRO A 97 8.03 9.73 2.52
C PRO A 97 8.60 8.62 1.63
N VAL A 98 7.78 7.65 1.19
CA VAL A 98 8.20 6.62 0.23
C VAL A 98 8.63 7.19 -1.12
N SER A 99 8.12 8.35 -1.52
CA SER A 99 8.44 8.99 -2.80
C SER A 99 9.56 10.02 -2.70
N ALA A 100 10.10 10.27 -1.50
CA ALA A 100 11.23 11.17 -1.26
C ALA A 100 12.58 10.43 -1.37
N ILE A 101 12.75 9.62 -2.43
CA ILE A 101 13.91 8.73 -2.58
C ILE A 101 15.20 9.51 -2.89
N ASN A 102 16.17 9.40 -1.98
CA ASN A 102 17.50 9.99 -2.07
C ASN A 102 18.44 9.17 -2.96
N ALA A 103 19.65 9.70 -3.15
CA ALA A 103 20.67 9.00 -3.90
C ALA A 103 21.17 7.82 -3.07
N ASP A 104 21.41 6.69 -3.72
CA ASP A 104 22.15 5.61 -3.07
C ASP A 104 23.53 6.14 -2.64
N ASP A 105 23.94 5.75 -1.44
CA ASP A 105 25.22 6.09 -0.83
C ASP A 105 26.27 4.96 -0.97
N GLY A 106 25.90 3.88 -1.67
CA GLY A 106 26.71 2.69 -1.89
C GLY A 106 26.77 1.73 -0.71
N ASN A 107 26.03 1.97 0.39
CA ASN A 107 26.06 1.14 1.60
C ASN A 107 24.63 0.74 2.00
N PRO A 108 23.95 -0.12 1.22
CA PRO A 108 22.58 -0.48 1.53
C PRO A 108 22.49 -1.26 2.84
N ASP A 109 21.53 -0.86 3.68
CA ASP A 109 21.24 -1.45 4.98
C ASP A 109 19.73 -1.55 5.17
N ILE A 110 19.25 -2.78 5.37
CA ILE A 110 17.83 -3.08 5.59
C ILE A 110 17.28 -2.38 6.84
N ALA A 111 18.12 -2.19 7.86
CA ALA A 111 17.75 -1.53 9.11
C ALA A 111 17.92 0.00 9.05
N SER A 112 18.30 0.55 7.90
CA SER A 112 18.43 1.99 7.72
C SER A 112 17.08 2.62 7.41
N SER A 113 16.78 3.68 8.15
CA SER A 113 15.64 4.56 7.91
C SER A 113 15.92 5.56 6.76
N TYR A 114 17.14 5.59 6.21
CA TYR A 114 17.51 6.46 5.11
C TYR A 114 16.86 5.99 3.79
N GLN A 115 16.16 6.90 3.13
CA GLN A 115 15.25 6.60 2.04
C GLN A 115 16.03 6.52 0.73
N THR A 116 16.52 5.34 0.39
CA THR A 116 17.22 5.05 -0.87
C THR A 116 16.55 3.86 -1.55
N SER A 117 16.70 3.77 -2.88
CA SER A 117 16.18 2.64 -3.63
C SER A 117 16.77 1.33 -3.12
N ALA A 118 18.06 1.30 -2.82
CA ALA A 118 18.73 0.08 -2.36
C ALA A 118 18.24 -0.38 -0.98
N ASN A 119 18.01 0.55 -0.03
CA ASN A 119 17.45 0.19 1.28
C ASN A 119 16.01 -0.32 1.15
N TYR A 120 15.19 0.36 0.34
CA TYR A 120 13.81 -0.05 0.12
C TYR A 120 13.72 -1.42 -0.55
N GLN A 121 14.58 -1.73 -1.52
CA GLN A 121 14.62 -3.05 -2.15
C GLN A 121 14.93 -4.16 -1.14
N LEU A 122 15.86 -3.95 -0.20
CA LEU A 122 16.14 -4.90 0.89
C LEU A 122 14.92 -5.09 1.80
N GLN A 123 14.25 -4.00 2.17
CA GLN A 123 13.07 -4.02 3.04
C GLN A 123 11.89 -4.73 2.36
N TYR A 124 11.64 -4.43 1.09
CA TYR A 124 10.64 -5.11 0.25
C TYR A 124 10.93 -6.59 0.08
N ALA A 125 12.19 -6.99 -0.12
CA ALA A 125 12.58 -8.39 -0.23
C ALA A 125 12.28 -9.17 1.06
N ALA A 126 12.60 -8.58 2.22
CA ALA A 126 12.31 -9.19 3.52
C ALA A 126 10.81 -9.26 3.83
N LEU A 127 10.05 -8.21 3.49
CA LEU A 127 8.59 -8.21 3.59
C LEU A 127 7.98 -9.31 2.71
N LYS A 128 8.43 -9.44 1.46
CA LYS A 128 7.99 -10.51 0.54
C LYS A 128 8.27 -11.89 1.12
N ALA A 129 9.49 -12.13 1.60
CA ALA A 129 9.85 -13.40 2.23
C ALA A 129 8.96 -13.72 3.45
N ARG A 130 8.73 -12.72 4.31
CA ARG A 130 7.87 -12.84 5.49
C ARG A 130 6.43 -13.20 5.12
N MET A 131 5.83 -12.49 4.15
CA MET A 131 4.46 -12.73 3.70
C MET A 131 4.28 -14.10 3.01
N LYS A 132 5.23 -14.51 2.17
CA LYS A 132 5.18 -15.80 1.45
C LYS A 132 5.39 -16.99 2.36
N ASN A 133 6.40 -16.92 3.24
CA ASN A 133 6.84 -18.09 3.99
C ASN A 133 5.97 -18.34 5.22
N ASP A 134 5.60 -17.28 5.93
CA ASP A 134 4.95 -17.41 7.25
C ASP A 134 3.43 -17.32 7.15
N PHE A 135 2.90 -16.72 6.08
CA PHE A 135 1.46 -16.50 5.87
C PHE A 135 0.94 -16.93 4.49
N PRO A 136 1.28 -18.14 3.98
CA PRO A 136 0.97 -18.55 2.61
C PRO A 136 -0.54 -18.65 2.30
N THR A 137 -1.39 -18.73 3.33
CA THR A 137 -2.85 -18.78 3.17
C THR A 137 -3.54 -17.42 3.22
N ARG A 138 -2.79 -16.34 3.51
CA ARG A 138 -3.29 -14.97 3.54
C ARG A 138 -2.96 -14.28 2.23
N LYS A 139 -3.82 -13.36 1.80
CA LYS A 139 -3.61 -12.55 0.61
C LYS A 139 -3.14 -11.15 1.02
N PHE A 140 -2.16 -10.63 0.32
CA PHE A 140 -1.61 -9.30 0.58
C PHE A 140 -1.81 -8.42 -0.64
N ILE A 141 -2.23 -7.17 -0.44
CA ILE A 141 -2.37 -6.20 -1.52
C ILE A 141 -1.55 -4.97 -1.16
N LEU A 142 -0.43 -4.77 -1.84
CA LEU A 142 0.39 -3.57 -1.69
C LEU A 142 -0.08 -2.49 -2.66
N TRP A 143 -0.27 -1.28 -2.14
CA TRP A 143 -0.37 -0.08 -2.97
C TRP A 143 1.02 0.37 -3.36
N THR A 144 1.26 0.63 -4.65
CA THR A 144 2.42 1.46 -5.00
C THR A 144 2.29 2.82 -4.29
N GLY A 145 3.43 3.39 -3.90
CA GLY A 145 3.44 4.54 -3.00
C GLY A 145 2.83 5.79 -3.62
N ALA A 146 2.33 6.70 -2.77
CA ALA A 146 1.71 7.93 -3.25
C ALA A 146 2.74 8.86 -3.92
N ALA A 147 2.44 9.33 -5.14
CA ALA A 147 3.24 10.27 -5.87
C ALA A 147 3.24 11.65 -5.19
N LEU A 148 4.36 12.37 -5.30
CA LEU A 148 4.45 13.77 -4.87
C LEU A 148 4.12 14.68 -6.06
N ASN A 149 3.44 15.80 -5.81
CA ASN A 149 3.30 16.85 -6.83
C ASN A 149 4.61 17.66 -6.96
N ALA A 150 4.74 18.42 -8.04
CA ALA A 150 5.97 19.16 -8.34
C ALA A 150 6.34 20.21 -7.27
N GLY A 151 5.36 20.73 -6.52
CA GLY A 151 5.59 21.66 -5.42
C GLY A 151 6.13 21.02 -4.14
N SER A 152 6.06 19.69 -4.00
CA SER A 152 6.44 18.96 -2.77
C SER A 152 7.68 18.08 -2.93
N THR A 153 8.30 18.06 -4.11
CA THR A 153 9.50 17.27 -4.39
C THR A 153 10.39 17.97 -5.42
N ASN A 154 11.49 17.33 -5.78
CA ASN A 154 12.34 17.73 -6.91
C ASN A 154 12.37 16.62 -7.97
N LEU A 155 12.79 16.98 -9.19
CA LEU A 155 12.81 16.05 -10.32
C LEU A 155 13.64 14.79 -10.07
N ALA A 156 14.79 14.91 -9.39
CA ALA A 156 15.66 13.76 -9.14
C ALA A 156 14.99 12.75 -8.21
N ASN A 157 14.35 13.21 -7.13
CA ASN A 157 13.61 12.33 -6.22
C ASN A 157 12.37 11.74 -6.90
N ALA A 158 11.63 12.54 -7.66
CA ALA A 158 10.48 12.09 -8.44
C ALA A 158 10.83 10.97 -9.44
N GLN A 159 11.91 11.14 -10.21
CA GLN A 159 12.39 10.12 -11.15
C GLN A 159 12.85 8.83 -10.46
N ARG A 160 13.43 8.94 -9.26
CA ARG A 160 13.78 7.76 -8.45
C ARG A 160 12.55 7.04 -7.93
N ALA A 161 11.52 7.77 -7.48
CA ALA A 161 10.25 7.18 -7.09
C ALA A 161 9.59 6.44 -8.26
N GLU A 162 9.55 7.06 -9.44
CA GLU A 162 9.06 6.41 -10.67
C GLU A 162 9.85 5.13 -10.99
N THR A 163 11.18 5.20 -10.93
CA THR A 163 12.06 4.05 -11.16
C THR A 163 11.80 2.94 -10.15
N PHE A 164 11.63 3.30 -8.87
CA PHE A 164 11.36 2.35 -7.80
C PHE A 164 10.00 1.67 -7.98
N PHE A 165 8.93 2.40 -8.30
CA PHE A 165 7.62 1.76 -8.51
C PHE A 165 7.54 0.99 -9.83
N ASN A 166 8.32 1.36 -10.85
CA ASN A 166 8.55 0.50 -12.01
C ASN A 166 9.21 -0.81 -11.61
N TRP A 167 10.21 -0.79 -10.72
CA TRP A 167 10.81 -2.01 -10.18
C TRP A 167 9.82 -2.83 -9.34
N VAL A 168 8.98 -2.18 -8.52
CA VAL A 168 7.94 -2.87 -7.74
C VAL A 168 7.03 -3.69 -8.65
N ARG A 169 6.54 -3.09 -9.74
CA ARG A 169 5.59 -3.74 -10.66
C ARG A 169 6.21 -4.80 -11.56
N ASN A 170 7.43 -4.56 -12.03
CA ASN A 170 8.01 -5.39 -13.09
C ASN A 170 9.07 -6.37 -12.58
N THR A 171 9.42 -6.32 -11.29
CA THR A 171 10.51 -7.15 -10.72
C THR A 171 10.19 -7.67 -9.34
N TRP A 172 9.61 -6.86 -8.46
CA TRP A 172 9.23 -7.34 -7.13
C TRP A 172 7.94 -8.16 -7.14
N ASP A 173 6.94 -7.73 -7.93
CA ASP A 173 5.70 -8.47 -8.17
C ASP A 173 5.98 -9.80 -8.87
N GLU A 174 5.23 -10.85 -8.54
CA GLU A 174 5.43 -12.21 -9.06
C GLU A 174 4.10 -12.96 -9.12
N ASP A 175 3.67 -13.32 -10.33
CA ASP A 175 2.45 -14.09 -10.55
C ASP A 175 2.45 -15.41 -9.77
N GLY A 176 1.28 -15.78 -9.26
CA GLY A 176 1.07 -17.07 -8.59
C GLY A 176 1.56 -17.14 -7.14
N ASP A 177 2.07 -16.03 -6.58
CA ASP A 177 2.25 -15.92 -5.14
C ASP A 177 1.02 -15.30 -4.44
N ASN A 178 1.13 -15.02 -3.14
CA ASN A 178 0.03 -14.53 -2.31
C ASN A 178 0.03 -13.01 -2.12
N ILE A 179 0.83 -12.29 -2.90
CA ILE A 179 1.03 -10.85 -2.83
C ILE A 179 0.62 -10.24 -4.17
N PHE A 180 -0.15 -9.16 -4.13
CA PHE A 180 -0.70 -8.52 -5.31
C PHE A 180 -0.45 -7.02 -5.25
N ILE A 181 -0.29 -6.39 -6.41
CA ILE A 181 -0.15 -4.93 -6.51
C ILE A 181 -1.49 -4.25 -6.82
N TRP A 182 -1.74 -3.10 -6.19
CA TRP A 182 -2.60 -2.05 -6.72
C TRP A 182 -1.75 -0.83 -7.11
N ASP A 183 -1.73 -0.48 -8.39
CA ASP A 183 -0.82 0.54 -8.91
C ASP A 183 -1.37 1.98 -8.76
N PHE A 184 -1.48 2.42 -7.52
CA PHE A 184 -1.94 3.75 -7.17
C PHE A 184 -1.04 4.87 -7.75
N TYR A 185 0.28 4.67 -7.79
CA TYR A 185 1.23 5.62 -8.38
C TYR A 185 0.90 5.91 -9.86
N ALA A 186 0.57 4.89 -10.66
CA ALA A 186 0.18 5.12 -12.05
C ALA A 186 -1.14 5.88 -12.17
N LEU A 187 -2.10 5.64 -11.27
CA LEU A 187 -3.36 6.39 -11.24
C LEU A 187 -3.11 7.88 -10.93
N GLU A 188 -2.25 8.19 -9.96
CA GLU A 188 -1.94 9.57 -9.57
C GLU A 188 -1.14 10.34 -10.62
N THR A 189 -0.22 9.66 -11.31
CA THR A 189 0.63 10.28 -12.35
C THR A 189 -0.04 10.30 -13.73
N ALA A 190 -1.11 9.53 -13.90
CA ALA A 190 -1.72 9.24 -15.20
C ALA A 190 -0.71 8.79 -16.28
N GLY A 191 0.45 8.24 -15.86
CA GLY A 191 1.54 7.82 -16.73
C GLY A 191 2.25 8.94 -17.52
N ALA A 192 2.06 10.21 -17.16
CA ALA A 192 2.55 11.34 -17.97
C ALA A 192 3.87 11.96 -17.46
N ALA A 193 4.02 12.07 -16.14
CA ALA A 193 5.19 12.68 -15.50
C ALA A 193 5.46 11.97 -14.17
N PRO A 194 6.68 12.06 -13.60
CA PRO A 194 7.00 11.42 -12.32
C PRO A 194 6.39 12.17 -11.11
N TYR A 195 5.33 12.95 -11.35
CA TYR A 195 4.62 13.73 -10.35
C TYR A 195 3.15 13.37 -10.35
N MET A 196 2.52 13.52 -9.18
CA MET A 196 1.07 13.55 -9.10
C MET A 196 0.52 14.64 -10.01
N ASN A 197 -0.53 14.33 -10.77
CA ASN A 197 -1.24 15.31 -11.57
C ASN A 197 -1.93 16.34 -10.64
N ASP A 198 -1.69 17.63 -10.87
CA ASP A 198 -2.26 18.72 -10.06
C ASP A 198 -3.81 18.69 -10.04
N ALA A 199 -4.45 18.18 -11.09
CA ALA A 199 -5.90 18.02 -11.13
C ALA A 199 -6.42 16.96 -10.13
N TYR A 200 -5.55 16.09 -9.65
CA TYR A 200 -5.87 15.04 -8.68
C TYR A 200 -5.45 15.43 -7.25
N ALA A 201 -4.55 16.39 -7.11
CA ALA A 201 -4.05 16.89 -5.83
C ALA A 201 -5.06 17.83 -5.15
N SER A 202 -4.93 17.99 -3.84
CA SER A 202 -5.71 18.93 -3.03
C SER A 202 -5.21 20.36 -3.19
N ALA A 203 -3.89 20.53 -3.36
CA ALA A 203 -3.27 21.79 -3.75
C ALA A 203 -1.92 21.55 -4.45
N VAL A 204 -1.34 22.59 -5.05
CA VAL A 204 -0.03 22.57 -5.74
C VAL A 204 1.15 22.13 -4.86
N ASN A 205 1.03 22.29 -3.55
CA ASN A 205 2.02 21.88 -2.54
C ASN A 205 1.42 20.91 -1.51
N ASP A 206 0.26 20.33 -1.84
CA ASP A 206 -0.42 19.33 -1.01
C ASP A 206 -0.80 18.14 -1.89
N PRO A 207 0.03 17.07 -1.89
CA PRO A 207 -0.19 15.90 -2.74
C PRO A 207 -1.30 14.98 -2.20
N HIS A 208 -2.08 15.38 -1.19
CA HIS A 208 -3.28 14.63 -0.80
C HIS A 208 -4.27 14.55 -1.96
N PRO A 209 -4.82 13.36 -2.29
CA PRO A 209 -5.81 13.24 -3.35
C PRO A 209 -7.06 14.03 -2.98
N ASN A 210 -7.54 14.84 -3.92
CA ASN A 210 -8.77 15.59 -3.74
C ASN A 210 -10.00 14.67 -3.75
N ALA A 211 -11.16 15.23 -3.38
CA ALA A 211 -12.39 14.46 -3.25
C ALA A 211 -12.84 13.80 -4.57
N THR A 212 -12.67 14.47 -5.71
CA THR A 212 -13.06 13.95 -7.03
C THR A 212 -12.20 12.76 -7.42
N PHE A 213 -10.87 12.88 -7.34
CA PHE A 213 -9.97 11.77 -7.65
C PHE A 213 -10.17 10.62 -6.67
N SER A 214 -10.32 10.91 -5.37
CA SER A 214 -10.58 9.90 -4.35
C SER A 214 -11.85 9.10 -4.62
N ALA A 215 -12.96 9.77 -4.97
CA ALA A 215 -14.21 9.11 -5.35
C ALA A 215 -14.09 8.31 -6.66
N THR A 216 -13.21 8.73 -7.57
CA THR A 216 -12.96 8.03 -8.84
C THR A 216 -12.24 6.71 -8.63
N VAL A 217 -11.21 6.69 -7.78
CA VAL A 217 -10.34 5.50 -7.59
C VAL A 217 -10.73 4.60 -6.43
N ALA A 218 -11.60 5.07 -5.52
CA ALA A 218 -12.19 4.24 -4.46
C ALA A 218 -12.84 2.93 -4.99
N PRO A 219 -13.68 2.94 -6.03
CA PRO A 219 -14.21 1.70 -6.60
C PRO A 219 -13.11 0.83 -7.24
N TYR A 220 -12.00 1.42 -7.72
CA TYR A 220 -10.94 0.66 -8.37
C TYR A 220 -10.14 -0.20 -7.38
N ILE A 221 -9.75 0.35 -6.22
CA ILE A 221 -9.13 -0.48 -5.18
C ILE A 221 -10.12 -1.53 -4.65
N ALA A 222 -11.40 -1.17 -4.51
CA ALA A 222 -12.40 -2.11 -4.03
C ALA A 222 -12.59 -3.29 -5.00
N GLN A 223 -12.63 -3.00 -6.30
CA GLN A 223 -12.65 -4.02 -7.35
C GLN A 223 -11.37 -4.86 -7.35
N ARG A 224 -10.20 -4.24 -7.18
CA ARG A 224 -8.91 -4.96 -7.09
C ARG A 224 -8.91 -5.95 -5.93
N ILE A 225 -9.43 -5.56 -4.76
CA ILE A 225 -9.58 -6.44 -3.60
C ILE A 225 -10.52 -7.62 -3.94
N VAL A 226 -11.66 -7.35 -4.57
CA VAL A 226 -12.60 -8.39 -5.01
C VAL A 226 -11.93 -9.37 -5.98
N ASP A 227 -11.19 -8.89 -6.97
CA ASP A 227 -10.49 -9.73 -7.94
C ASP A 227 -9.46 -10.63 -7.25
N VAL A 228 -8.70 -10.08 -6.31
CA VAL A 228 -7.77 -10.86 -5.49
C VAL A 228 -8.50 -11.92 -4.67
N ILE A 229 -9.59 -11.57 -3.99
CA ILE A 229 -10.40 -12.52 -3.21
C ILE A 229 -10.90 -13.65 -4.10
N GLU A 230 -11.37 -13.35 -5.29
CA GLU A 230 -12.01 -14.29 -6.20
C GLU A 230 -11.05 -15.02 -7.16
N GLY A 231 -9.74 -14.86 -6.97
CA GLY A 231 -8.72 -15.62 -7.70
C GLY A 231 -8.38 -15.05 -9.09
N ARG A 232 -8.67 -13.77 -9.32
CA ARG A 232 -8.32 -13.00 -10.52
C ARG A 232 -7.19 -11.99 -10.27
N GLY A 233 -6.44 -12.13 -9.17
CA GLY A 233 -5.36 -11.20 -8.80
C GLY A 233 -4.26 -11.07 -9.87
N ASP A 234 -3.88 -12.18 -10.51
CA ASP A 234 -2.81 -12.20 -11.53
C ASP A 234 -3.30 -11.82 -12.94
N THR A 235 -4.62 -11.82 -13.18
CA THR A 235 -5.20 -11.62 -14.52
C THR A 235 -6.02 -10.35 -14.64
N GLY A 236 -6.47 -9.79 -13.52
CA GLY A 236 -7.18 -8.52 -13.45
C GLY A 236 -6.26 -7.32 -13.56
N SER A 237 -6.83 -6.17 -13.90
CA SER A 237 -6.14 -4.88 -13.95
C SER A 237 -5.47 -4.57 -12.61
N ILE A 238 -4.16 -4.29 -12.59
CA ILE A 238 -3.44 -3.85 -11.38
C ILE A 238 -3.86 -2.44 -10.94
N THR A 239 -4.54 -1.68 -11.79
CA THR A 239 -5.13 -0.37 -11.43
C THR A 239 -6.58 -0.49 -10.98
N GLY A 240 -7.25 -1.63 -11.23
CA GLY A 240 -8.64 -1.89 -10.81
C GLY A 240 -9.71 -1.14 -11.62
N ASN A 241 -9.31 -0.46 -12.69
CA ASN A 241 -10.20 0.18 -13.68
C ASN A 241 -10.58 -0.77 -14.82
#